data_AF-A0A1A6BHT7-F1
#
_entry.id   AF-A0A1A6BHT7-F1
#
_cell.length_a   1.000
_cell.length_b   1.000
_cell.length_c   1.000
_cell.angle_alpha   90.00
_cell.angle_beta   90.00
_cell.angle_gamma   90.00
#
_symmetry.space_group_name_H-M   'P 1'
#
loop_
_entity.id
_entity.type
_entity.pdbx_description
1 polymer ?
#
loop_
_entity_poly.entity_id
_entity_poly.type
_entity_poly.pdbx_seq_one_letter_code
_entity_poly.pdbx_strand_id
1 'polypeptide(L)'
;MADPNPAQGMPIQFKKYWLTEDGAAAIGWNTPGDFERCTQLINAKIVENGNQPLPDRVIKGLCAKLHHEATGEWPGPGAHH
;
A
#
# COMPACT_ATOMS: atom_id res chain seq x y z
N MET A 1 18.28 17.30 1.47
CA MET A 1 18.34 15.84 1.21
C MET A 1 17.03 15.46 0.57
N ALA A 2 16.94 15.48 -0.75
CA ALA A 2 15.76 15.10 -1.50
C ALA A 2 16.24 14.58 -2.86
N ASP A 3 16.56 13.29 -2.90
CA ASP A 3 16.87 12.58 -4.13
C ASP A 3 15.59 12.46 -4.97
N PRO A 4 15.56 12.98 -6.22
CA PRO A 4 14.34 13.04 -7.05
C PRO A 4 14.05 11.73 -7.81
N ASN A 5 14.46 10.56 -7.29
CA ASN A 5 14.33 9.30 -8.02
C ASN A 5 13.34 8.32 -7.35
N PRO A 6 12.06 8.28 -7.78
CA PRO A 6 11.07 7.32 -7.29
C PRO A 6 11.28 5.88 -7.78
N ALA A 7 12.34 5.59 -8.55
CA ALA A 7 12.55 4.28 -9.17
C ALA A 7 13.29 3.26 -8.29
N GLN A 8 13.71 3.61 -7.09
CA GLN A 8 14.32 2.67 -6.15
C GLN A 8 13.26 2.24 -5.14
N GLY A 9 13.05 0.91 -5.07
CA GLY A 9 11.97 0.23 -4.36
C GLY A 9 11.41 0.94 -3.11
N MET A 10 10.10 0.82 -2.95
CA MET A 10 9.31 1.42 -1.88
C MET A 10 10.09 1.51 -0.55
N PRO A 11 10.27 2.73 0.02
CA PRO A 11 11.05 2.91 1.24
C PRO A 11 10.48 2.05 2.37
N ILE A 12 11.35 1.38 3.13
CA ILE A 12 10.95 0.59 4.31
C ILE A 12 10.09 1.42 5.27
N GLN A 13 10.39 2.72 5.39
CA GLN A 13 9.62 3.66 6.20
C GLN A 13 8.19 3.86 5.68
N PHE A 14 8.00 3.92 4.36
CA PHE A 14 6.68 4.03 3.74
C PHE A 14 5.87 2.76 3.99
N LYS A 15 6.49 1.59 3.83
CA LYS A 15 5.87 0.31 4.16
C LYS A 15 5.44 0.23 5.64
N LYS A 16 6.34 0.59 6.56
CA LYS A 16 6.05 0.62 8.01
C LYS A 16 4.89 1.57 8.32
N TYR A 17 4.86 2.76 7.72
CA TYR A 17 3.79 3.74 7.91
C TYR A 17 2.39 3.17 7.57
N TRP A 18 2.27 2.43 6.46
CA TRP A 18 1.00 1.81 6.06
C TRP A 18 0.65 0.53 6.83
N LEU A 19 1.59 -0.05 7.59
CA LEU A 19 1.38 -1.25 8.40
C LEU A 19 1.10 -0.95 9.86
N THR A 20 1.73 0.07 10.47
CA THR A 20 1.67 0.28 11.92
C THR A 20 1.27 1.68 12.37
N GLU A 21 1.33 2.69 11.49
CA GLU A 21 1.11 4.09 11.87
C GLU A 21 -0.29 4.57 11.43
N ASP A 22 -0.51 5.89 11.37
CA ASP A 22 -1.74 6.51 10.87
C ASP A 22 -2.20 5.96 9.50
N GLY A 23 -1.27 5.55 8.65
CA GLY A 23 -1.59 4.94 7.35
C GLY A 23 -2.37 3.63 7.49
N ALA A 24 -2.02 2.79 8.46
CA ALA A 24 -2.72 1.53 8.73
C ALA A 24 -4.12 1.78 9.30
N ALA A 25 -4.25 2.76 10.18
CA ALA A 25 -5.54 3.18 10.73
C ALA A 25 -6.46 3.78 9.64
N ALA A 26 -5.90 4.54 8.70
CA ALA A 26 -6.63 5.11 7.57
C ALA A 26 -7.13 4.07 6.57
N ILE A 27 -6.32 3.02 6.31
CA ILE A 27 -6.75 1.89 5.48
C ILE A 27 -7.84 1.08 6.20
N GLY A 28 -7.65 0.85 7.50
CA GLY A 28 -8.54 -0.01 8.28
C GLY A 28 -8.43 -1.46 7.81
N TRP A 29 -7.26 -2.06 7.96
CA TRP A 29 -7.02 -3.46 7.61
C TRP A 29 -8.05 -4.41 8.22
N ASN A 30 -8.38 -5.49 7.52
CA ASN A 30 -9.42 -6.46 7.91
C ASN A 30 -10.85 -5.90 7.88
N THR A 31 -11.08 -4.84 7.10
CA THR A 31 -12.43 -4.29 6.85
C THR A 31 -12.81 -4.44 5.38
N PRO A 32 -14.11 -4.58 5.07
CA PRO A 32 -14.55 -4.61 3.68
C PRO A 32 -14.11 -3.35 2.92
N GLY A 33 -13.43 -3.56 1.79
CA GLY A 33 -12.92 -2.49 0.93
C GLY A 33 -11.58 -1.89 1.38
N ASP A 34 -10.89 -2.49 2.35
CA ASP A 34 -9.55 -2.09 2.77
C ASP A 34 -8.53 -2.13 1.62
N PHE A 35 -8.64 -3.12 0.72
CA PHE A 35 -7.81 -3.20 -0.48
C PHE A 35 -7.99 -1.99 -1.41
N GLU A 36 -9.24 -1.57 -1.65
CA GLU A 36 -9.54 -0.38 -2.46
C GLU A 36 -9.03 0.89 -1.77
N ARG A 37 -9.25 1.03 -0.45
CA ARG A 37 -8.71 2.15 0.34
C ARG A 37 -7.20 2.21 0.26
N CYS A 38 -6.51 1.07 0.38
CA CYS A 38 -5.06 0.99 0.24
C CYS A 38 -4.60 1.56 -1.11
N THR A 39 -5.22 1.13 -2.22
CA THR A 39 -4.83 1.63 -3.54
C THR A 39 -5.08 3.13 -3.71
N GLN A 40 -6.20 3.65 -3.19
CA GLN A 40 -6.51 5.07 -3.29
C GLN A 40 -5.59 5.93 -2.42
N LEU A 41 -5.39 5.55 -1.16
CA LEU A 41 -4.57 6.30 -0.20
C LEU A 41 -3.09 6.31 -0.59
N ILE A 42 -2.56 5.18 -1.05
CA ILE A 42 -1.16 5.10 -1.49
C ILE A 42 -0.95 5.96 -2.75
N ASN A 43 -1.84 5.87 -3.75
CA ASN A 43 -1.72 6.72 -4.94
C ASN A 43 -1.86 8.21 -4.58
N ALA A 44 -2.82 8.57 -3.73
CA ALA A 44 -2.98 9.94 -3.26
C ALA A 44 -1.71 10.45 -2.58
N LYS A 45 -1.07 9.64 -1.72
CA LYS A 45 0.17 10.02 -1.03
C LYS A 45 1.37 10.16 -1.96
N ILE A 46 1.46 9.31 -2.98
CA ILE A 46 2.52 9.38 -4.00
C ILE A 46 2.38 10.65 -4.84
N VAL A 47 1.16 10.96 -5.26
CA VAL A 47 0.83 12.19 -6.00
C VAL A 47 1.05 13.44 -5.15
N GLU A 48 0.68 13.41 -3.87
CA GLU A 48 0.95 14.50 -2.91
C GLU A 48 2.45 14.80 -2.77
N ASN A 49 3.30 13.76 -2.84
CA ASN A 49 4.75 13.90 -2.84
C ASN A 49 5.35 14.38 -4.18
N GLY A 50 4.51 14.76 -5.16
CA GLY A 50 4.95 15.24 -6.48
C GLY A 50 5.37 14.12 -7.43
N ASN A 51 5.11 12.86 -7.09
CA ASN A 51 5.41 11.71 -7.96
C ASN A 51 4.19 11.32 -8.80
N GLN A 52 4.42 10.58 -9.89
CA GLN A 52 3.33 10.04 -10.69
C GLN A 52 2.63 8.86 -9.97
N PRO A 53 1.32 8.69 -10.16
CA PRO A 53 0.60 7.55 -9.59
C PRO A 53 1.19 6.23 -10.09
N LEU A 54 1.18 5.21 -9.23
CA LEU A 54 1.69 3.90 -9.59
C LEU A 54 0.73 3.22 -10.57
N PRO A 55 1.26 2.42 -11.52
CA PRO A 55 0.42 1.59 -12.37
C PRO A 55 -0.46 0.65 -11.54
N ASP A 56 -1.70 0.40 -11.98
CA ASP A 56 -2.67 -0.45 -11.26
C ASP A 56 -2.11 -1.80 -10.83
N ARG A 57 -1.32 -2.46 -11.70
CA ARG A 57 -0.72 -3.75 -11.37
C ARG A 57 0.30 -3.65 -10.22
N VAL A 58 1.07 -2.57 -10.18
CA VAL A 58 2.11 -2.35 -9.15
C VAL A 58 1.45 -2.07 -7.81
N ILE A 59 0.47 -1.15 -7.77
CA ILE A 59 -0.19 -0.78 -6.53
C ILE A 59 -1.06 -1.92 -5.97
N LYS A 60 -1.73 -2.70 -6.82
CA LYS A 60 -2.49 -3.88 -6.39
C LYS A 60 -1.57 -4.95 -5.79
N GLY A 61 -0.44 -5.24 -6.43
CA GLY A 61 0.55 -6.18 -5.88
C GLY A 61 1.17 -5.68 -4.57
N LEU A 62 1.32 -4.37 -4.42
CA LEU A 62 1.82 -3.76 -3.19
C LEU A 62 0.80 -3.86 -2.05
N CYS A 63 -0.44 -3.44 -2.30
CA CYS A 63 -1.53 -3.55 -1.33
C CYS A 63 -1.81 -5.00 -0.93
N ALA A 64 -1.60 -5.95 -1.84
CA ALA A 64 -1.72 -7.38 -1.52
C ALA A 64 -0.71 -7.83 -0.47
N LYS A 65 0.55 -7.40 -0.60
CA LYS A 65 1.60 -7.67 0.39
C LYS A 65 1.33 -6.98 1.72
N LEU A 66 0.95 -5.70 1.67
CA LEU A 66 0.64 -4.93 2.88
C LEU A 66 -0.54 -5.53 3.64
N HIS A 67 -1.60 -5.93 2.93
CA HIS A 67 -2.75 -6.61 3.54
C HIS A 67 -2.30 -7.91 4.22
N HIS A 68 -1.51 -8.73 3.55
CA HIS A 68 -0.99 -9.96 4.12
C HIS A 68 -0.10 -9.72 5.34
N GLU A 69 0.71 -8.68 5.35
CA GLU A 69 1.54 -8.36 6.51
C GLU A 69 0.76 -7.72 7.67
N ALA A 70 -0.32 -6.99 7.38
CA ALA A 70 -1.16 -6.37 8.40
C ALA A 70 -2.18 -7.34 9.01
N THR A 71 -2.75 -8.24 8.21
CA THR A 71 -3.85 -9.15 8.62
C THR A 71 -3.41 -10.60 8.74
N GLY A 72 -2.32 -11.00 8.08
CA GLY A 72 -1.95 -12.41 7.88
C GLY A 72 -2.63 -13.07 6.68
N GLU A 73 -3.58 -12.42 6.01
CA GLU A 73 -4.39 -13.01 4.93
C GLU A 73 -4.13 -12.33 3.58
N TRP A 74 -4.27 -13.05 2.47
CA TRP A 74 -4.15 -12.44 1.13
C TRP A 74 -5.51 -11.89 0.67
N PRO A 75 -5.59 -10.68 0.09
CA PRO A 75 -6.86 -10.01 -0.25
C PRO A 75 -7.55 -10.54 -1.51
N GLY A 76 -7.64 -11.86 -1.68
CA GLY A 76 -8.37 -12.48 -2.80
C GLY A 76 -8.79 -13.92 -2.50
N PRO A 77 -9.77 -14.47 -3.25
CA PRO A 77 -10.35 -15.81 -3.03
C PRO A 77 -9.40 -16.98 -3.38
N GLY A 78 -8.09 -16.83 -3.19
CA GLY A 78 -7.06 -17.79 -3.60
C GLY A 78 -6.44 -18.60 -2.45
N ALA A 79 -6.95 -18.53 -1.23
CA ALA A 79 -6.56 -19.44 -0.15
C ALA A 79 -7.26 -20.82 -0.30
N HIS A 80 -7.05 -21.46 -1.44
CA HIS A 80 -7.30 -22.89 -1.63
C HIS A 80 -6.21 -23.44 -2.55
N HIS A 81 -5.06 -23.83 -2.00
CA HIS A 81 -4.55 -25.21 -2.03
C HIS A 81 -3.20 -25.32 -1.30
#